data_AF-A0A958M013-F1
#
_entry.id   AF-A0A958M013-F1
#
_cell.length_a   1.000
_cell.length_b   1.000
_cell.length_c   1.000
_cell.angle_alpha   90.00
_cell.angle_beta   90.00
_cell.angle_gamma   90.00
#
_symmetry.space_group_name_H-M   'P 1'
#
loop_
_entity.id
_entity.type
_entity.pdbx_description
1 polymer ?
#
loop_
_entity_poly.entity_id
_entity_poly.type
_entity_poly.pdbx_seq_one_letter_code
_entity_poly.pdbx_strand_id
1 'polypeptide(L)' 'MKEASKQESSWLDGYIFKVVPMVNPDGVIHGNSRAELTGIDPNRSWNKPSKVVTPVSYNIKKHILKAKD' A
#
# COMPACT_ATOMS: atom_id res chain seq x y z
N MET A 1 16.60 -28.81 12.45
CA MET A 1 15.20 -28.90 12.01
C MET A 1 15.17 -28.65 10.51
N LYS A 2 15.25 -29.73 9.72
CA LYS A 2 14.96 -29.74 8.28
C LYS A 2 13.51 -30.18 8.10
N GLU A 3 12.98 -29.87 6.92
CA GLU A 3 11.66 -30.24 6.37
C GLU A 3 10.55 -29.21 6.64
N ALA A 4 10.65 -28.06 5.97
CA ALA A 4 9.45 -27.45 5.41
C ALA A 4 9.01 -28.37 4.26
N SER A 5 7.81 -28.93 4.38
CA SER A 5 7.26 -29.93 3.48
C SER A 5 7.11 -29.38 2.06
N LYS A 6 7.50 -30.22 1.10
CA LYS A 6 7.47 -30.01 -0.35
C LYS A 6 6.03 -30.05 -0.90
N GLN A 7 5.18 -29.19 -0.37
CA GLN A 7 3.84 -28.90 -0.88
C GLN A 7 3.69 -27.38 -0.90
N GLU A 8 4.58 -26.73 -1.64
CA GLU A 8 4.53 -25.29 -1.86
C GLU A 8 3.35 -24.97 -2.78
N SER A 9 2.18 -24.80 -2.14
CA SER A 9 1.21 -23.74 -2.43
C SER A 9 0.85 -23.51 -3.91
N SER A 10 0.18 -24.48 -4.52
CA SER A 10 -0.46 -24.32 -5.85
C SER A 10 -1.50 -23.18 -5.93
N TRP A 11 -1.83 -22.54 -4.80
CA TRP A 11 -2.74 -21.38 -4.74
C TRP A 11 -2.08 -20.08 -5.22
N LEU A 12 -0.76 -20.04 -5.34
CA LEU A 12 -0.03 -18.90 -5.88
C LEU A 12 0.06 -18.93 -7.42
N ASP A 13 -0.21 -20.08 -8.03
CA ASP A 13 -0.14 -20.24 -9.48
C ASP A 13 -1.15 -19.31 -10.16
N GLY A 14 -0.64 -18.43 -11.01
CA GLY A 14 -1.45 -17.44 -11.74
C GLY A 14 -1.75 -16.15 -10.99
N TYR A 15 -1.23 -15.93 -9.78
CA TYR A 15 -1.44 -14.70 -9.02
C TYR A 15 -0.17 -13.85 -8.88
N ILE A 16 -0.33 -12.52 -8.97
CA ILE A 16 0.73 -11.54 -8.69
C ILE A 16 0.34 -10.72 -7.47
N PHE A 17 1.12 -10.82 -6.40
CA PHE A 17 0.93 -10.04 -5.19
C PHE A 17 1.72 -8.73 -5.25
N LYS A 18 1.03 -7.60 -5.16
CA LYS A 18 1.64 -6.26 -5.07
C LYS A 18 1.43 -5.74 -3.65
N VAL A 19 2.50 -5.74 -2.85
CA VAL A 19 2.47 -5.36 -1.43
C VAL A 19 3.13 -4.00 -1.23
N VAL A 20 2.44 -3.09 -0.52
CA VAL A 20 3.02 -1.84 -0.03
C VAL A 20 3.29 -2.02 1.47
N PRO A 21 4.55 -2.24 1.89
CA PRO A 21 4.86 -2.60 3.28
C PRO A 21 4.58 -1.47 4.26
N MET A 22 4.57 -0.22 3.80
CA MET A 22 4.28 0.95 4.62
C MET A 22 3.61 2.03 3.77
N VAL A 23 2.46 2.51 4.24
CA VAL A 23 1.62 3.46 3.50
C VAL A 23 1.93 4.91 3.90
N ASN A 24 2.32 5.18 5.15
CA ASN A 24 2.61 6.53 5.65
C ASN A 24 3.96 6.60 6.38
N PRO A 25 5.10 6.45 5.66
CA PRO A 25 6.43 6.47 6.28
C PRO A 25 6.74 7.80 6.95
N ASP A 26 6.36 8.92 6.32
CA ASP A 26 6.61 10.26 6.86
C ASP A 26 5.88 10.47 8.18
N GLY A 27 4.59 10.10 8.24
CA GLY A 27 3.81 10.19 9.47
C GLY A 27 4.42 9.37 10.61
N VAL A 28 4.92 8.16 10.33
CA VAL A 28 5.60 7.33 11.34
C VAL A 28 6.86 8.00 11.87
N ILE A 29 7.72 8.50 10.97
CA ILE A 29 8.98 9.17 11.35
C ILE A 29 8.72 10.39 12.25
N HIS A 30 7.64 11.13 11.98
CA HIS A 30 7.29 12.34 12.73
C HIS A 30 6.41 12.09 13.95
N GLY A 31 6.07 10.82 14.24
CA GLY A 31 5.21 10.48 15.38
C GLY A 31 3.73 10.85 15.20
N ASN A 32 3.27 11.03 13.96
CA ASN A 32 1.85 11.20 13.67
C ASN A 32 1.10 9.91 13.99
N SER A 33 0.02 10.01 14.76
CA SER A 33 -0.81 8.86 15.11
C SER A 33 -1.67 8.34 13.95
N ARG A 34 -2.09 9.24 13.04
CA ARG A 34 -3.06 8.91 11.98
C ARG A 34 -2.85 9.63 10.65
N ALA A 35 -2.41 10.88 10.69
CA ALA A 35 -2.38 11.74 9.52
C ALA A 35 -1.06 11.68 8.74
N GLU A 36 -1.12 12.01 7.44
CA GLU A 36 0.04 12.41 6.65
C GLU A 36 0.62 13.74 7.17
N LEU A 37 1.76 14.20 6.63
CA LEU A 37 2.37 15.49 6.97
C LEU A 37 1.46 16.70 6.68
N THR A 38 0.52 16.55 5.75
CA THR A 38 -0.50 17.56 5.44
C THR A 38 -1.62 17.63 6.49
N GLY A 39 -1.59 16.79 7.51
CA GLY A 39 -2.63 16.70 8.54
C GLY A 39 -3.88 15.93 8.10
N ILE A 40 -3.87 15.34 6.90
CA ILE A 40 -5.02 14.62 6.35
C ILE A 40 -4.90 13.13 6.65
N ASP A 41 -6.03 12.49 6.98
CA ASP A 41 -6.14 11.03 7.05
C ASP A 41 -6.03 10.43 5.63
N PRO A 42 -4.99 9.63 5.33
CA PRO A 42 -4.82 9.02 4.01
C PRO A 42 -6.03 8.13 3.64
N ASN A 43 -6.68 7.52 4.63
CA ASN A 43 -7.84 6.65 4.47
C ASN A 43 -9.18 7.40 4.39
N ARG A 44 -9.15 8.71 4.11
CA ARG A 44 -10.33 9.53 3.78
C ARG A 44 -10.24 10.22 2.42
N SER A 45 -9.15 9.98 1.68
CA SER A 45 -8.82 10.73 0.46
C SER A 45 -8.88 9.88 -0.83
N TRP A 46 -9.45 8.68 -0.78
CA TRP A 46 -9.50 7.76 -1.93
C TRP A 46 -10.38 8.21 -3.10
N ASN A 47 -11.41 9.02 -2.85
CA ASN A 47 -12.34 9.45 -3.90
C ASN A 47 -11.62 10.34 -4.93
N LYS A 48 -10.96 11.41 -4.46
CA LYS A 48 -10.22 12.39 -5.27
C LYS A 48 -8.87 12.72 -4.62
N PRO A 49 -7.89 11.78 -4.65
CA PRO A 49 -6.58 12.04 -4.06
C PRO A 49 -5.79 13.04 -4.92
N SER A 50 -4.95 13.82 -4.28
CA SER A 50 -4.09 14.83 -4.92
C SER A 50 -2.65 14.35 -4.93
N LYS A 51 -1.96 14.49 -6.06
CA LYS A 51 -0.53 14.17 -6.18
C LYS A 51 0.34 14.96 -5.19
N VAL A 52 -0.11 16.14 -4.76
CA VAL A 52 0.64 17.04 -3.88
C VAL A 52 0.14 16.95 -2.44
N VAL A 53 -1.18 16.95 -2.22
CA VAL A 53 -1.77 17.09 -0.88
C VAL A 53 -1.97 15.74 -0.19
N THR A 54 -2.25 14.67 -0.95
CA THR A 54 -2.45 13.30 -0.45
C THR A 54 -1.72 12.28 -1.34
N PRO A 55 -0.38 12.42 -1.46
CA PRO A 55 0.45 11.66 -2.40
C PRO A 55 0.37 10.15 -2.19
N VAL A 56 0.15 9.68 -0.96
CA VAL A 56 0.07 8.25 -0.64
C VAL A 56 -1.11 7.60 -1.36
N SER A 57 -2.33 8.07 -1.09
CA SER A 57 -3.54 7.53 -1.70
C SER A 57 -3.57 7.76 -3.21
N TYR A 58 -2.97 8.86 -3.68
CA TYR A 58 -2.82 9.13 -5.12
C TYR A 58 -1.99 8.06 -5.83
N ASN A 59 -0.78 7.78 -5.34
CA ASN A 59 0.12 6.84 -5.99
C ASN A 59 -0.39 5.40 -5.89
N ILE A 60 -0.93 5.00 -4.72
CA ILE A 60 -1.52 3.65 -4.57
C ILE A 60 -2.68 3.47 -5.54
N LYS A 61 -3.63 4.42 -5.62
CA LYS A 61 -4.74 4.36 -6.57
C LYS A 61 -4.26 4.29 -8.02
N LYS A 62 -3.24 5.08 -8.38
CA LYS A 62 -2.62 5.06 -9.71
C LYS A 62 -2.02 3.69 -10.05
N HIS A 63 -1.32 3.04 -9.11
CA HIS A 63 -0.74 1.72 -9.32
C HIS A 63 -1.81 0.61 -9.43
N ILE A 64 -2.89 0.70 -8.64
CA ILE A 64 -4.03 -0.22 -8.74
C ILE A 64 -4.70 -0.10 -10.11
N LEU A 65 -4.94 1.11 -10.60
CA LEU A 65 -5.59 1.32 -11.90
C LEU A 65 -4.75 0.81 -13.07
N LYS A 66 -3.43 1.00 -13.02
CA LYS A 66 -2.49 0.45 -14.02
C LYS A 66 -2.36 -1.08 -13.99
N ALA A 67 -2.73 -1.72 -12.90
CA ALA A 67 -2.64 -3.17 -12.77
C ALA A 67 -3.86 -3.90 -13.36
N LYS A 68 -4.84 -3.15 -13.88
CA LYS A 68 -6.04 -3.70 -14.52
C LYS A 68 -5.85 -3.97 -16.02
N ASP A 69 -4.75 -3.50 -16.59
CA ASP A 69 -4.31 -3.78 -17.96
C ASP A 69 -3.40 -5.01 -17.97
#